data_AF-A0A436QNP0-F1
#
_entry.id   AF-A0A436QNP0-F1
#
_cell.length_a   1.000
_cell.length_b   1.000
_cell.length_c   1.000
_cell.angle_alpha   90.00
_cell.angle_beta   90.00
_cell.angle_gamma   90.00
#
_symmetry.space_group_name_H-M   'P 1'
#
loop_
_entity.id
_entity.type
_entity.pdbx_description
1 polymer ?
#
loop_
_entity_poly.entity_id
_entity_poly.type
_entity_poly.pdbx_seq_one_letter_code
_entity_poly.pdbx_strand_id
1 'polypeptide(L)'
;SKNGMSIADVQPVPMPAADAGSALIAGRVPVAVTYEPYLTTARAQNKDVKLLFTAGEDPGLISDVLVVRDEVIKSRPGQVLAMIKAWDAALKDYNADTPGGRAIISKAVGSSVEDLNTAFEGVRYYSLAENKGALTGDFSTKTFADVEAAAKNAGLLQADVTPEQMIDPAFV
;
A
#
# COMPACT_ATOMS: atom_id res chain seq x y z
N SER A 1 19.11 10.86 -6.30
CA SER A 1 18.02 11.74 -6.78
C SER A 1 17.81 11.52 -8.27
N LYS A 2 16.57 11.36 -8.75
CA LYS A 2 16.28 11.11 -10.19
C LYS A 2 16.30 12.39 -11.05
N ASN A 3 16.06 13.57 -10.47
CA ASN A 3 15.91 14.85 -11.20
C ASN A 3 16.74 16.01 -10.61
N GLY A 4 17.86 15.71 -9.94
CA GLY A 4 18.70 16.75 -9.32
C GLY A 4 18.10 17.42 -8.06
N MET A 5 16.88 17.07 -7.66
CA MET A 5 16.24 17.53 -6.42
C MET A 5 16.56 16.64 -5.22
N SER A 6 16.47 17.22 -4.04
CA SER A 6 16.57 16.59 -2.71
C SER A 6 15.27 16.78 -1.92
N ILE A 7 15.12 16.07 -0.80
CA ILE A 7 13.96 16.25 0.09
C ILE A 7 13.91 17.66 0.70
N ALA A 8 15.06 18.33 0.81
CA ALA A 8 15.15 19.72 1.29
C ALA A 8 14.51 20.73 0.32
N ASP A 9 14.32 20.35 -0.95
CA ASP A 9 13.62 21.17 -1.96
C ASP A 9 12.09 21.03 -1.88
N VAL A 10 11.59 20.18 -0.97
CA VAL A 10 10.16 19.90 -0.80
C VAL A 10 9.71 20.39 0.57
N GLN A 11 8.68 21.23 0.60
CA GLN A 11 7.98 21.59 1.83
C GLN A 11 6.77 20.65 2.01
N PRO A 12 6.85 19.62 2.89
CA PRO A 12 5.73 18.72 3.10
C PRO A 12 4.58 19.45 3.80
N VAL A 13 3.35 19.11 3.41
CA VAL A 13 2.10 19.51 4.08
C VAL A 13 1.37 18.23 4.45
N PRO A 14 1.56 17.70 5.69
CA PRO A 14 0.96 16.45 6.10
C PRO A 14 -0.57 16.55 6.11
N MET A 15 -1.24 15.66 5.38
CA MET A 15 -2.69 15.54 5.37
C MET A 15 -3.12 14.13 4.94
N PRO A 16 -4.34 13.70 5.28
CA PRO A 16 -4.93 12.47 4.76
C PRO A 16 -4.93 12.42 3.23
N ALA A 17 -4.85 11.21 2.66
CA ALA A 17 -4.80 11.03 1.20
C ALA A 17 -6.03 11.62 0.45
N ALA A 18 -7.21 11.55 1.06
CA ALA A 18 -8.44 12.16 0.53
C ALA A 18 -8.33 13.69 0.44
N ASP A 19 -7.77 14.31 1.49
CA ASP A 19 -7.56 15.75 1.57
C ASP A 19 -6.48 16.20 0.58
N ALA A 20 -5.44 15.38 0.36
CA ALA A 20 -4.40 15.64 -0.63
C ALA A 20 -4.98 15.73 -2.06
N GLY A 21 -5.89 14.82 -2.42
CA GLY A 21 -6.61 14.88 -3.69
C GLY A 21 -7.45 16.16 -3.81
N SER A 22 -8.21 16.50 -2.76
CA SER A 22 -9.06 17.69 -2.73
C SER A 22 -8.25 19.01 -2.77
N ALA A 23 -7.11 19.05 -2.07
CA ALA A 23 -6.20 20.20 -2.05
C ALA A 23 -5.54 20.43 -3.41
N LEU A 24 -5.19 19.36 -4.13
CA LEU A 24 -4.67 19.43 -5.49
C LEU A 24 -5.74 19.97 -6.46
N ILE A 25 -6.98 19.46 -6.38
CA ILE A 25 -8.10 19.95 -7.21
C ILE A 25 -8.33 21.45 -6.99
N ALA A 26 -8.33 21.88 -5.73
CA ALA A 26 -8.54 23.27 -5.35
C ALA A 26 -7.32 24.19 -5.58
N GLY A 27 -6.20 23.68 -6.09
CA GLY A 27 -4.97 24.44 -6.32
C GLY A 27 -4.29 24.94 -5.04
N ARG A 28 -4.59 24.34 -3.89
CA ARG A 28 -3.97 24.69 -2.60
C ARG A 28 -2.55 24.16 -2.48
N VAL A 29 -2.26 23.06 -3.18
CA VAL A 29 -0.91 22.51 -3.34
C VAL A 29 -0.66 22.26 -4.82
N PRO A 30 0.56 22.51 -5.33
CA PRO A 30 0.89 22.29 -6.74
C PRO A 30 1.15 20.82 -7.06
N VAL A 31 1.48 20.00 -6.05
CA VAL A 31 1.79 18.58 -6.16
C VAL A 31 1.21 17.87 -4.93
N ALA A 32 0.64 16.68 -5.13
CA ALA A 32 0.14 15.84 -4.06
C ALA A 32 0.53 14.37 -4.29
N VAL A 33 0.74 13.65 -3.19
CA VAL A 33 0.88 12.20 -3.17
C VAL A 33 -0.43 11.63 -2.63
N THR A 34 -1.12 10.82 -3.43
CA THR A 34 -2.38 10.16 -3.05
C THR A 34 -2.54 8.87 -3.87
N TYR A 35 -3.58 8.10 -3.59
CA TYR A 35 -3.89 6.82 -4.23
C TYR A 35 -5.32 6.80 -4.79
N GLU A 36 -5.72 5.72 -5.46
CA GLU A 36 -7.06 5.59 -6.01
C GLU A 36 -8.14 5.45 -4.90
N PRO A 37 -9.34 6.02 -5.06
CA PRO A 37 -9.88 6.66 -6.27
C PRO A 37 -9.56 8.17 -6.38
N TYR A 38 -8.78 8.73 -5.47
CA TYR A 38 -8.53 10.18 -5.41
C TYR A 38 -7.72 10.68 -6.60
N LEU A 39 -6.81 9.87 -7.14
CA LEU A 39 -6.06 10.18 -8.38
C LEU A 39 -7.01 10.33 -9.58
N THR A 40 -7.90 9.36 -9.78
CA THR A 40 -8.92 9.41 -10.85
C THR A 40 -9.81 10.63 -10.68
N THR A 41 -10.31 10.87 -9.46
CA THR A 41 -11.17 12.03 -9.15
C THR A 41 -10.47 13.35 -9.45
N ALA A 42 -9.21 13.51 -9.01
CA ALA A 42 -8.46 14.75 -9.20
C ALA A 42 -8.22 15.08 -10.69
N ARG A 43 -7.86 14.06 -11.49
CA ARG A 43 -7.64 14.21 -12.93
C ARG A 43 -8.93 14.47 -13.70
N ALA A 44 -10.05 13.91 -13.26
CA ALA A 44 -11.36 14.15 -13.85
C ALA A 44 -11.85 15.58 -13.59
N GLN A 45 -11.64 16.10 -12.38
CA GLN A 45 -12.10 17.43 -11.99
C GLN A 45 -11.15 18.56 -12.40
N ASN A 46 -9.85 18.28 -12.57
CA ASN A 46 -8.87 19.27 -13.02
C ASN A 46 -7.96 18.68 -14.11
N LYS A 47 -8.12 19.17 -15.36
CA LYS A 47 -7.39 18.68 -16.54
C LYS A 47 -5.90 19.00 -16.53
N ASP A 48 -5.47 19.96 -15.72
CA ASP A 48 -4.06 20.33 -15.58
C ASP A 48 -3.31 19.38 -14.66
N VAL A 49 -4.01 18.57 -13.86
CA VAL A 49 -3.42 17.52 -13.04
C VAL A 49 -2.85 16.42 -13.94
N LYS A 50 -1.53 16.22 -13.85
CA LYS A 50 -0.78 15.16 -14.55
C LYS A 50 -0.13 14.21 -13.55
N LEU A 51 -0.03 12.94 -13.94
CA LEU A 51 0.72 11.94 -13.19
C LEU A 51 2.22 12.19 -13.38
N LEU A 52 2.95 12.40 -12.28
CA LEU A 52 4.41 12.61 -12.30
C LEU A 52 5.18 11.31 -12.07
N PHE A 53 4.64 10.42 -11.24
CA PHE A 53 5.23 9.15 -10.86
C PHE A 53 4.10 8.21 -10.40
N THR A 54 4.28 6.91 -10.61
CA THR A 54 3.39 5.87 -10.09
C THR A 54 4.19 4.79 -9.38
N ALA A 55 3.63 4.22 -8.31
CA ALA A 55 4.22 3.07 -7.63
C ALA A 55 4.43 1.87 -8.58
N GLY A 56 3.73 1.82 -9.72
CA GLY A 56 3.99 0.82 -10.77
C GLY A 56 5.39 0.88 -11.38
N GLU A 57 6.14 1.98 -11.21
CA GLU A 57 7.55 2.07 -11.61
C GLU A 57 8.50 1.34 -10.65
N ASP A 58 8.07 1.08 -9.42
CA ASP A 58 8.84 0.36 -8.40
C ASP A 58 7.94 -0.64 -7.65
N PRO A 59 7.59 -1.77 -8.29
CA PRO A 59 6.69 -2.75 -7.70
C PRO A 59 7.19 -3.26 -6.35
N GLY A 60 6.28 -3.32 -5.37
CA GLY A 60 6.56 -3.77 -4.01
C GLY A 60 6.90 -2.64 -3.04
N LEU A 61 7.41 -1.49 -3.50
CA LEU A 61 7.77 -0.37 -2.63
C LEU A 61 6.59 0.11 -1.76
N ILE A 62 5.39 0.15 -2.36
CA ILE A 62 4.14 0.38 -1.65
C ILE A 62 3.45 -0.97 -1.47
N SER A 63 3.46 -1.47 -0.24
CA SER A 63 2.86 -2.75 0.13
C SER A 63 1.98 -2.59 1.37
N ASP A 64 0.75 -3.08 1.29
CA ASP A 64 -0.11 -3.24 2.46
C ASP A 64 0.23 -4.56 3.16
N VAL A 65 0.46 -4.49 4.47
CA VAL A 65 0.90 -5.64 5.28
C VAL A 65 -0.02 -5.87 6.48
N LEU A 66 -0.19 -7.14 6.85
CA LEU A 66 -0.80 -7.52 8.12
C LEU A 66 0.28 -7.51 9.21
N VAL A 67 0.13 -6.61 10.19
CA VAL A 67 1.01 -6.57 11.37
C VAL A 67 0.26 -7.15 12.56
N VAL A 68 0.91 -8.09 13.25
CA VAL A 68 0.38 -8.70 14.47
C VAL A 68 1.36 -8.42 15.60
N ARG A 69 0.85 -7.99 16.77
CA ARG A 69 1.69 -7.77 17.96
C ARG A 69 2.30 -9.10 18.43
N ASP A 70 3.57 -9.08 18.82
CA ASP A 70 4.29 -10.22 19.38
C ASP A 70 3.53 -10.98 20.48
N GLU A 71 2.87 -10.24 21.37
CA GLU A 71 2.08 -10.83 22.46
C GLU A 71 0.93 -11.70 21.92
N VAL A 72 0.32 -11.31 20.81
CA VAL A 72 -0.78 -12.03 20.17
C VAL A 72 -0.23 -13.24 19.42
N ILE A 73 0.90 -13.11 18.75
CA ILE A 73 1.60 -14.23 18.10
C ILE A 73 1.93 -15.31 19.13
N LYS A 74 2.49 -14.93 20.28
CA LYS A 74 2.89 -15.86 21.35
C LYS A 74 1.70 -16.48 22.09
N SER A 75 0.69 -15.67 22.44
CA SER A 75 -0.44 -16.14 23.25
C SER A 75 -1.57 -16.80 22.44
N ARG A 76 -1.70 -16.44 21.16
CA ARG A 76 -2.82 -16.81 20.30
C ARG A 76 -2.37 -17.21 18.88
N PRO A 77 -1.35 -18.08 18.72
CA PRO A 77 -0.81 -18.44 17.39
C PRO A 77 -1.86 -19.11 16.50
N GLY A 78 -2.79 -19.88 17.08
CA GLY A 78 -3.88 -20.50 16.33
C GLY A 78 -4.84 -19.49 15.69
N GLN A 79 -5.10 -18.35 16.34
CA GLN A 79 -5.94 -17.29 15.78
C GLN A 79 -5.22 -16.51 14.67
N VAL A 80 -3.90 -16.31 14.79
CA VAL A 80 -3.08 -15.73 13.73
C VAL A 80 -3.12 -16.62 12.49
N LEU A 81 -2.91 -17.93 12.66
CA LEU A 81 -3.02 -18.91 11.57
C LEU A 81 -4.43 -18.93 10.96
N ALA A 82 -5.48 -18.80 11.78
CA ALA A 82 -6.86 -18.74 11.28
C ALA A 82 -7.11 -17.49 10.42
N MET A 83 -6.56 -16.33 10.79
CA MET A 83 -6.64 -15.11 9.98
C MET A 83 -5.96 -15.28 8.61
N ILE A 84 -4.78 -15.90 8.58
CA ILE A 84 -4.03 -16.13 7.34
C ILE A 84 -4.75 -17.13 6.43
N LYS A 85 -5.37 -18.17 7.01
CA LYS A 85 -6.24 -19.08 6.25
C LYS A 85 -7.50 -18.40 5.73
N ALA A 86 -8.05 -17.44 6.46
CA ALA A 86 -9.20 -16.66 6.00
C ALA A 86 -8.82 -15.78 4.81
N TRP A 87 -7.62 -15.21 4.79
CA TRP A 87 -7.08 -14.51 3.61
C TRP A 87 -6.99 -15.43 2.39
N ASP A 88 -6.39 -16.62 2.53
CA ASP A 88 -6.27 -17.58 1.42
C ASP A 88 -7.64 -18.00 0.87
N ALA A 89 -8.61 -18.25 1.77
CA ALA A 89 -9.98 -18.55 1.38
C ALA A 89 -10.66 -17.38 0.65
N ALA A 90 -10.49 -16.15 1.14
CA ALA A 90 -11.04 -14.95 0.51
C ALA A 90 -10.43 -14.69 -0.86
N LEU A 91 -9.11 -14.87 -1.02
CA LEU A 91 -8.44 -14.73 -2.30
C LEU A 91 -8.90 -15.81 -3.29
N LYS A 92 -9.07 -17.05 -2.84
CA LYS A 92 -9.62 -18.13 -3.65
C LYS A 92 -11.03 -17.79 -4.14
N ASP A 93 -11.89 -17.28 -3.27
CA ASP A 93 -13.25 -16.86 -3.61
C ASP A 93 -13.25 -15.70 -4.61
N TYR A 94 -12.45 -14.66 -4.36
CA TYR A 94 -12.25 -13.53 -5.28
C TYR A 94 -11.77 -13.97 -6.67
N ASN A 95 -10.87 -14.96 -6.74
CA ASN A 95 -10.40 -15.47 -8.02
C ASN A 95 -11.44 -16.36 -8.73
N ALA A 96 -12.33 -17.00 -7.98
CA ALA A 96 -13.42 -17.81 -8.56
C ALA A 96 -14.55 -16.94 -9.12
N ASP A 97 -14.85 -15.81 -8.47
CA ASP A 97 -15.82 -14.81 -8.91
C ASP A 97 -15.28 -13.39 -8.69
N THR A 98 -14.41 -12.94 -9.58
CA THR A 98 -13.80 -11.61 -9.51
C THR A 98 -14.84 -10.48 -9.58
N PRO A 99 -15.86 -10.51 -10.46
CA PRO A 99 -16.93 -9.52 -10.43
C PRO A 99 -17.68 -9.46 -9.08
N GLY A 100 -18.03 -10.62 -8.50
CA GLY A 100 -18.67 -10.68 -7.18
C GLY A 100 -17.78 -10.16 -6.06
N GLY A 101 -16.50 -10.55 -6.05
CA GLY A 101 -15.51 -10.06 -5.10
C GLY A 101 -15.33 -8.54 -5.18
N ARG A 102 -15.22 -7.97 -6.39
CA ARG A 102 -15.16 -6.52 -6.61
C ARG A 102 -16.41 -5.81 -6.11
N ALA A 103 -17.60 -6.40 -6.30
CA ALA A 103 -18.85 -5.83 -5.78
C ALA A 103 -18.88 -5.78 -4.24
N ILE A 104 -18.41 -6.84 -3.56
CA ILE A 104 -18.29 -6.89 -2.10
C ILE A 104 -17.33 -5.79 -1.60
N ILE A 105 -16.14 -5.70 -2.21
CA ILE A 105 -15.13 -4.70 -1.83
C ILE A 105 -15.68 -3.28 -2.07
N SER A 106 -16.28 -3.02 -3.22
CA SER A 106 -16.82 -1.69 -3.56
C SER A 106 -17.89 -1.23 -2.57
N LYS A 107 -18.79 -2.14 -2.17
CA LYS A 107 -19.79 -1.87 -1.12
C LYS A 107 -19.15 -1.52 0.22
N ALA A 108 -18.08 -2.22 0.61
CA ALA A 108 -17.37 -1.97 1.87
C ALA A 108 -16.61 -0.63 1.84
N VAL A 109 -16.05 -0.25 0.69
CA VAL A 109 -15.39 1.04 0.46
C VAL A 109 -16.40 2.19 0.38
N GLY A 110 -17.65 1.92 0.00
CA GLY A 110 -18.68 2.94 -0.20
C GLY A 110 -18.58 3.64 -1.56
N SER A 111 -18.09 2.95 -2.59
CA SER A 111 -17.94 3.45 -3.95
C SER A 111 -18.59 2.50 -4.97
N SER A 112 -18.81 2.97 -6.20
CA SER A 112 -19.22 2.07 -7.30
C SER A 112 -18.06 1.18 -7.74
N VAL A 113 -18.37 0.06 -8.40
CA VAL A 113 -17.33 -0.83 -8.97
C VAL A 113 -16.58 -0.08 -10.08
N GLU A 114 -17.32 0.71 -10.87
CA GLU A 114 -16.82 1.51 -11.97
C GLU A 114 -15.75 2.51 -11.50
N ASP A 115 -16.01 3.20 -10.39
CA ASP A 115 -15.08 4.17 -9.80
C ASP A 115 -13.81 3.51 -9.23
N LEU A 116 -13.86 2.21 -8.92
CA LEU A 116 -12.74 1.45 -8.36
C LEU A 116 -11.99 0.60 -9.40
N ASN A 117 -12.37 0.61 -10.68
CA ASN A 117 -11.72 -0.22 -11.70
C ASN A 117 -10.21 0.01 -11.77
N THR A 118 -9.77 1.28 -11.76
CA THR A 118 -8.34 1.62 -11.76
C THR A 118 -7.63 1.16 -10.50
N ALA A 119 -8.30 1.23 -9.33
CA ALA A 119 -7.78 0.68 -8.08
C ALA A 119 -7.61 -0.85 -8.17
N PHE A 120 -8.61 -1.57 -8.66
CA PHE A 120 -8.55 -3.01 -8.83
C PHE A 120 -7.49 -3.48 -9.83
N GLU A 121 -7.21 -2.66 -10.85
CA GLU A 121 -6.14 -2.92 -11.84
C GLU A 121 -4.75 -2.59 -11.28
N GLY A 122 -4.66 -1.66 -10.33
CA GLY A 122 -3.41 -1.23 -9.71
C GLY A 122 -2.94 -2.10 -8.54
N VAL A 123 -3.79 -2.98 -8.01
CA VAL A 123 -3.46 -3.85 -6.87
C VAL A 123 -3.15 -5.28 -7.29
N ARG A 124 -2.14 -5.87 -6.65
CA ARG A 124 -1.85 -7.30 -6.74
C ARG A 124 -2.15 -7.95 -5.40
N TYR A 125 -3.06 -8.92 -5.40
CA TYR A 125 -3.26 -9.80 -4.24
C TYR A 125 -2.29 -10.98 -4.30
N TYR A 126 -1.64 -11.27 -3.17
CA TYR A 126 -0.66 -12.34 -3.05
C TYR A 126 -1.31 -13.57 -2.43
N SER A 127 -1.15 -14.72 -3.09
CA SER A 127 -1.37 -16.03 -2.45
C SER A 127 -0.38 -16.25 -1.31
N LEU A 128 -0.65 -17.23 -0.42
CA LEU A 128 0.28 -17.54 0.67
C LEU A 128 1.67 -17.94 0.16
N ALA A 129 1.73 -18.70 -0.93
CA ALA A 129 3.00 -19.12 -1.54
C ALA A 129 3.79 -17.92 -2.09
N GLU A 130 3.12 -17.00 -2.79
CA GLU A 130 3.76 -15.77 -3.28
C GLU A 130 4.18 -14.85 -2.13
N ASN A 131 3.35 -14.75 -1.07
CA ASN A 131 3.66 -13.96 0.11
C ASN A 131 4.89 -14.51 0.83
N LYS A 132 4.98 -15.83 1.03
CA LYS A 132 6.17 -16.49 1.58
C LYS A 132 7.42 -16.19 0.74
N GLY A 133 7.30 -16.29 -0.59
CA GLY A 133 8.39 -15.97 -1.51
C GLY A 133 8.83 -14.50 -1.40
N ALA A 134 7.88 -13.57 -1.29
CA ALA A 134 8.17 -12.14 -1.11
C ALA A 134 8.84 -11.86 0.24
N LEU A 135 8.25 -12.32 1.35
CA LEU A 135 8.75 -12.09 2.72
C LEU A 135 10.13 -12.70 2.97
N THR A 136 10.49 -13.77 2.26
CA THR A 136 11.83 -14.39 2.33
C THR A 136 12.77 -13.92 1.22
N GLY A 137 12.30 -13.02 0.34
CA GLY A 137 13.02 -12.49 -0.81
C GLY A 137 12.96 -10.97 -0.86
N ASP A 138 12.54 -10.44 -2.01
CA ASP A 138 12.63 -9.01 -2.35
C ASP A 138 11.94 -8.06 -1.36
N PHE A 139 10.89 -8.51 -0.64
CA PHE A 139 10.28 -7.67 0.38
C PHE A 139 11.26 -7.40 1.52
N SER A 140 11.94 -8.45 2.01
CA SER A 140 12.91 -8.35 3.11
C SER A 140 14.21 -7.67 2.67
N THR A 141 14.71 -7.95 1.47
CA THR A 141 16.06 -7.51 1.04
C THR A 141 16.07 -6.16 0.33
N LYS A 142 14.97 -5.78 -0.32
CA LYS A 142 14.88 -4.52 -1.08
C LYS A 142 13.82 -3.59 -0.49
N THR A 143 12.56 -4.01 -0.46
CA THR A 143 11.44 -3.14 -0.06
C THR A 143 11.63 -2.62 1.36
N PHE A 144 11.97 -3.49 2.30
CA PHE A 144 12.21 -3.12 3.68
C PHE A 144 13.36 -2.10 3.80
N ALA A 145 14.47 -2.32 3.10
CA ALA A 145 15.62 -1.41 3.11
C ALA A 145 15.29 -0.03 2.53
N ASP A 146 14.53 0.01 1.42
CA ASP A 146 14.09 1.26 0.80
C ASP A 146 13.13 2.04 1.72
N VAL A 147 12.19 1.34 2.37
CA VAL A 147 11.25 1.94 3.33
C VAL A 147 11.96 2.42 4.59
N GLU A 148 12.88 1.63 5.14
CA GLU A 148 13.69 2.01 6.31
C GLU A 148 14.51 3.27 6.00
N ALA A 149 15.20 3.30 4.86
CA ALA A 149 15.97 4.46 4.43
C ALA A 149 15.09 5.70 4.26
N ALA A 150 13.92 5.55 3.64
CA ALA A 150 12.96 6.65 3.50
C ALA A 150 12.46 7.15 4.86
N ALA A 151 12.11 6.25 5.79
CA ALA A 151 11.63 6.59 7.12
C ALA A 151 12.71 7.27 7.98
N LYS A 152 13.97 6.84 7.87
CA LYS A 152 15.11 7.52 8.51
C LYS A 152 15.34 8.91 7.94
N ASN A 153 15.32 9.05 6.62
CA ASN A 153 15.47 10.35 5.97
C ASN A 153 14.34 11.32 6.32
N ALA A 154 13.13 10.80 6.59
CA ALA A 154 11.99 11.57 7.08
C ALA A 154 12.02 11.82 8.60
N GLY A 155 12.99 11.29 9.35
CA GLY A 155 13.08 11.41 10.80
C GLY A 155 12.01 10.62 11.57
N LEU A 156 11.38 9.63 10.93
CA LEU A 156 10.34 8.78 11.54
C LEU A 156 10.93 7.61 12.34
N LEU A 157 12.14 7.18 11.99
CA LEU A 157 12.88 6.15 12.71
C LEU A 157 14.03 6.77 13.50
N GLN A 158 14.14 6.37 14.77
CA GLN A 158 15.19 6.83 15.69
C GLN A 158 16.39 5.87 15.75
N ALA A 159 16.21 4.65 15.28
CA ALA A 159 17.23 3.60 15.25
C ALA A 159 16.99 2.69 14.03
N ASP A 160 18.02 1.93 13.69
CA ASP A 160 17.94 0.91 12.64
C ASP A 160 17.00 -0.21 13.08
N VAL A 161 16.22 -0.71 12.14
CA VAL A 161 15.30 -1.84 12.33
C VAL A 161 15.68 -2.89 11.30
N THR A 162 15.80 -4.15 11.71
CA THR A 162 16.15 -5.21 10.76
C THR A 162 14.90 -5.98 10.31
N PRO A 163 14.91 -6.58 9.10
CA PRO A 163 13.80 -7.40 8.65
C PRO A 163 13.44 -8.53 9.63
N GLU A 164 14.43 -9.14 10.29
CA GLU A 164 14.23 -10.26 11.24
C GLU A 164 13.48 -9.83 12.51
N GLN A 165 13.46 -8.54 12.83
CA GLN A 165 12.70 -8.00 13.96
C GLN A 165 11.22 -7.83 13.63
N MET A 166 10.87 -7.74 12.35
CA MET A 166 9.54 -7.32 11.89
C MET A 166 8.82 -8.36 11.03
N ILE A 167 9.56 -9.31 10.43
CA ILE A 167 9.03 -10.30 9.50
C ILE A 167 9.10 -11.68 10.13
N ASP A 168 7.93 -12.30 10.32
CA ASP A 168 7.80 -13.71 10.69
C ASP A 168 7.15 -14.49 9.53
N PRO A 169 7.95 -15.20 8.70
CA PRO A 169 7.43 -15.97 7.59
C PRO A 169 6.87 -17.34 8.00
N ALA A 170 6.88 -17.71 9.29
CA ALA A 170 6.48 -19.04 9.74
C ALA A 170 4.98 -19.34 9.55
N PHE A 171 4.16 -18.30 9.38
CA PHE A 171 2.72 -18.45 9.22
C PHE A 171 2.23 -18.58 7.77
N VAL A 172 3.12 -18.37 6.78
CA VAL A 172 2.83 -18.47 5.33
C VAL A 172 3.68 -19.51 4.61
#